data_AF-A0A6I7Q696-F1
#
_entry.id   AF-A0A6I7Q696-F1
#
_cell.length_a   1.000
_cell.length_b   1.000
_cell.length_c   1.000
_cell.angle_alpha   90.00
_cell.angle_beta   90.00
_cell.angle_gamma   90.00
#
_symmetry.space_group_name_H-M   'P 1'
#
loop_
_entity.id
_entity.type
_entity.pdbx_description
1 polymer ?
#
loop_
_entity_poly.entity_id
_entity_poly.type
_entity_poly.pdbx_seq_one_letter_code
_entity_poly.pdbx_strand_id
1 'polypeptide(L)'
;MILAVVGWALTVYVGSVLLSGTTLAERSCQTGCIQVLFFSTLGVGAAAFILAGVAVWKQKTARVLSYTSLILAAGVLGINGGIVVIGVLA
;
A
#
# COMPACT_ATOMS: atom_id res chain seq x y z
N MET A 1 6.26 11.75 2.02
CA MET A 1 5.43 11.71 0.78
C MET A 1 5.94 10.69 -0.24
N ILE A 2 7.22 10.67 -0.61
CA ILE A 2 7.74 9.76 -1.65
C ILE A 2 7.36 8.29 -1.37
N LEU A 3 7.56 7.79 -0.15
CA LEU A 3 7.15 6.43 0.21
C LEU A 3 5.64 6.17 0.06
N ALA A 4 4.80 7.15 0.36
CA ALA A 4 3.36 6.99 0.19
C ALA A 4 2.99 6.90 -1.29
N VAL A 5 3.62 7.71 -2.15
CA VAL A 5 3.44 7.67 -3.62
C VAL A 5 3.92 6.33 -4.18
N VAL A 6 5.07 5.84 -3.72
CA VAL A 6 5.59 4.52 -4.08
C VAL A 6 4.62 3.42 -3.64
N GLY A 7 4.09 3.48 -2.42
CA GLY A 7 3.07 2.54 -1.93
C GLY A 7 1.83 2.51 -2.83
N TRP A 8 1.29 3.67 -3.21
CA TRP A 8 0.17 3.77 -4.15
C TRP A 8 0.48 3.21 -5.54
N ALA A 9 1.67 3.50 -6.09
CA ALA A 9 2.08 2.98 -7.38
C ALA A 9 2.15 1.44 -7.38
N LEU A 10 2.70 0.85 -6.31
CA LEU A 10 2.69 -0.61 -6.18
C LEU A 10 1.27 -1.16 -5.97
N THR A 11 0.41 -0.51 -5.18
CA THR A 11 -0.99 -0.96 -5.00
C THR A 11 -1.76 -0.96 -6.32
N VAL A 12 -1.58 0.07 -7.16
CA VAL A 12 -2.19 0.14 -8.51
C VAL A 12 -1.65 -0.97 -9.41
N TYR A 13 -0.35 -1.23 -9.37
CA TYR A 13 0.27 -2.30 -10.16
C TYR A 13 -0.23 -3.69 -9.75
N VAL A 14 -0.32 -3.97 -8.43
CA VAL A 14 -0.88 -5.24 -7.94
C VAL A 14 -2.35 -5.37 -8.35
N GLY A 15 -3.14 -4.29 -8.22
CA GLY A 15 -4.54 -4.27 -8.63
C GLY A 15 -4.75 -4.54 -10.12
N SER A 16 -3.92 -3.96 -11.00
CA SER A 16 -4.01 -4.19 -12.44
C SER A 16 -3.64 -5.62 -12.82
N VAL A 17 -2.63 -6.20 -12.19
CA VAL A 17 -2.24 -7.61 -12.39
C VAL A 17 -3.35 -8.56 -11.95
N LEU A 18 -4.05 -8.28 -10.84
CA LEU A 18 -5.18 -9.07 -10.36
C LEU A 18 -6.40 -8.97 -11.30
N LEU A 19 -6.70 -7.78 -11.83
CA LEU A 19 -7.83 -7.56 -12.74
C LEU A 19 -7.60 -8.11 -14.15
N SER A 20 -6.36 -8.21 -14.61
CA SER A 20 -6.04 -8.56 -16.01
C SER A 20 -6.21 -10.04 -16.36
N GLY A 21 -6.73 -10.89 -15.46
CA GLY A 21 -7.21 -12.23 -15.80
C GLY A 21 -6.21 -13.13 -16.54
N THR A 22 -5.04 -13.41 -15.94
CA THR A 22 -4.04 -14.30 -16.55
C THR A 22 -4.42 -15.79 -16.44
N THR A 23 -3.94 -16.58 -17.40
CA THR A 23 -4.27 -18.01 -17.59
C THR A 23 -3.65 -18.89 -16.49
N LEU A 24 -4.30 -20.02 -16.16
CA LEU A 24 -4.01 -20.85 -14.96
C LEU A 24 -2.55 -21.33 -14.82
N ALA A 25 -1.78 -21.42 -15.90
CA ALA A 25 -0.38 -21.86 -15.87
C ALA A 25 0.59 -20.77 -15.37
N GLU A 26 0.26 -19.48 -15.55
CA GLU A 26 1.07 -18.36 -15.04
C GLU A 26 0.77 -18.07 -13.57
N ARG A 27 -0.39 -18.52 -13.05
CA ARG A 27 -0.85 -18.20 -11.69
C ARG A 27 0.05 -18.68 -10.57
N SER A 28 0.78 -19.77 -10.72
CA SER A 28 1.68 -20.31 -9.67
C SER A 28 2.99 -19.53 -9.55
N CYS A 29 3.51 -18.99 -10.65
CA CYS A 29 4.65 -18.07 -10.65
C CYS A 29 4.22 -16.65 -10.24
N GLN A 30 2.96 -16.31 -10.52
CA GLN A 30 2.36 -15.03 -10.15
C GLN A 30 2.01 -14.96 -8.65
N THR A 31 1.56 -16.03 -7.99
CA THR A 31 1.18 -15.99 -6.56
C THR A 31 2.35 -15.60 -5.67
N GLY A 32 3.53 -16.18 -5.87
CA GLY A 32 4.72 -15.82 -5.09
C GLY A 32 5.15 -14.36 -5.33
N CYS A 33 5.13 -13.92 -6.59
CA CYS A 33 5.51 -12.55 -6.94
C CYS A 33 4.50 -11.51 -6.41
N ILE A 34 3.19 -11.77 -6.59
CA ILE A 34 2.11 -10.93 -6.08
C ILE A 34 2.16 -10.86 -4.55
N GLN A 35 2.43 -11.97 -3.88
CA GLN A 35 2.54 -12.02 -2.42
C GLN A 35 3.71 -11.16 -1.93
N VAL A 36 4.89 -11.25 -2.57
CA VAL A 36 6.05 -10.40 -2.23
C VAL A 36 5.77 -8.93 -2.51
N LEU A 37 5.13 -8.61 -3.64
CA LEU A 37 4.71 -7.24 -3.99
C LEU A 37 3.70 -6.70 -2.96
N PHE A 38 2.75 -7.51 -2.54
CA PHE A 38 1.76 -7.16 -1.53
C PHE A 38 2.41 -6.87 -0.17
N PHE A 39 3.28 -7.75 0.34
CA PHE A 39 4.00 -7.50 1.59
C PHE A 39 4.96 -6.30 1.49
N SER A 40 5.52 -6.06 0.31
CA SER A 40 6.33 -4.87 0.03
C SER A 40 5.49 -3.59 0.09
N THR A 41 4.26 -3.60 -0.46
CA THR A 41 3.34 -2.46 -0.34
C THR A 41 2.92 -2.20 1.10
N LEU A 42 2.68 -3.26 1.89
CA LEU A 42 2.38 -3.17 3.31
C LEU A 42 3.56 -2.58 4.09
N GLY A 43 4.78 -3.06 3.85
CA GLY A 43 5.99 -2.54 4.51
C GLY A 43 6.23 -1.07 4.19
N VAL A 44 6.16 -0.69 2.91
CA VAL A 44 6.34 0.70 2.47
C VAL A 44 5.21 1.59 2.99
N GLY A 45 3.96 1.12 2.96
CA GLY A 45 2.79 1.83 3.49
C GLY A 45 2.87 2.05 5.00
N ALA A 46 3.27 1.04 5.76
CA ALA A 46 3.46 1.13 7.22
C ALA A 46 4.59 2.09 7.58
N ALA A 47 5.74 2.00 6.90
CA ALA A 47 6.85 2.93 7.10
C ALA A 47 6.43 4.38 6.77
N ALA A 48 5.70 4.58 5.66
CA ALA A 48 5.17 5.89 5.28
C ALA A 48 4.21 6.45 6.34
N PHE A 49 3.35 5.60 6.91
CA PHE A 49 2.38 5.99 7.93
C PHE A 49 3.06 6.37 9.24
N ILE A 50 4.05 5.60 9.71
CA ILE A 50 4.82 5.91 10.92
C ILE A 50 5.57 7.23 10.74
N LEU A 51 6.27 7.40 9.62
CA LEU A 51 7.01 8.63 9.32
C LEU A 51 6.08 9.85 9.23
N ALA A 52 4.92 9.71 8.59
CA ALA A 52 3.91 10.76 8.53
C ALA A 52 3.32 11.08 9.90
N GLY A 53 3.06 10.07 10.75
CA GLY A 53 2.58 10.25 12.12
C GLY A 53 3.58 11.02 12.99
N VAL A 54 4.86 10.66 12.91
CA VAL A 54 5.94 11.39 13.60
C VAL A 54 6.04 12.82 13.09
N ALA A 55 5.90 13.04 11.78
CA ALA A 55 5.93 14.38 11.18
C ALA A 55 4.75 15.27 11.64
N VAL A 56 3.54 14.71 11.72
CA VAL A 56 2.35 15.40 12.25
C VAL A 56 2.53 15.75 13.73
N TRP A 57 3.15 14.88 14.52
CA TRP A 57 3.36 15.12 15.95
C TRP A 57 4.43 16.18 16.21
N LYS A 58 5.50 16.22 15.40
CA LYS A 58 6.63 17.13 15.62
C LYS A 58 6.51 18.51 14.97
N GLN A 59 5.70 18.69 13.92
CA GLN A 59 5.69 19.95 13.17
C GLN A 59 4.57 20.92 13.59
N LYS A 60 4.97 22.16 13.92
CA LYS A 60 4.04 23.29 14.14
C LYS A 60 3.69 24.07 12.85
N THR A 61 4.53 24.01 11.81
CA THR A 61 4.47 24.95 10.67
C THR A 61 3.99 24.32 9.34
N ALA A 62 4.23 23.03 9.09
CA ALA A 62 3.86 22.35 7.85
C ALA A 62 2.72 21.33 8.05
N ARG A 63 1.69 21.72 8.81
CA ARG A 63 0.56 20.84 9.19
C ARG A 63 -0.14 20.23 7.98
N VAL A 64 -0.48 21.04 6.98
CA VAL A 64 -1.28 20.59 5.83
C VAL A 64 -0.58 19.47 5.04
N LEU A 65 0.72 19.62 4.79
CA LEU A 65 1.53 18.64 4.06
C LEU A 65 1.72 17.34 4.85
N SER A 66 1.87 17.45 6.17
CA SER A 66 2.00 16.30 7.06
C SER A 66 0.68 15.53 7.17
N TYR A 67 -0.46 16.22 7.32
CA TYR A 67 -1.79 15.59 7.31
C TYR A 67 -2.11 14.93 5.96
N THR A 68 -1.82 15.58 4.83
CA THR A 68 -2.03 14.95 3.50
C THR A 68 -1.16 13.71 3.32
N SER A 69 0.09 13.75 3.77
CA SER A 69 0.96 12.56 3.73
C SER A 69 0.46 11.42 4.62
N LEU A 70 -0.15 11.75 5.76
CA LEU A 70 -0.76 10.78 6.68
C LEU A 70 -1.99 10.13 6.05
N ILE A 71 -2.87 10.94 5.45
CA ILE A 71 -4.08 10.46 4.76
C ILE A 71 -3.70 9.56 3.57
N LEU A 72 -2.69 9.96 2.78
CA LEU A 72 -2.21 9.13 1.68
C LEU A 72 -1.67 7.79 2.17
N ALA A 73 -0.87 7.77 3.24
CA ALA A 73 -0.32 6.55 3.80
C ALA A 73 -1.40 5.66 4.45
N ALA A 74 -2.38 6.28 5.11
CA ALA A 74 -3.55 5.59 5.66
C ALA A 74 -4.38 4.93 4.55
N GLY A 75 -4.53 5.59 3.40
CA GLY A 75 -5.23 5.05 2.24
C GLY A 75 -4.57 3.77 1.69
N VAL A 76 -3.24 3.76 1.55
CA VAL A 76 -2.48 2.55 1.14
C VAL A 76 -2.73 1.39 2.11
N LEU A 77 -2.64 1.66 3.42
CA LEU A 77 -2.89 0.66 4.45
C LEU A 77 -4.35 0.19 4.49
N GLY A 78 -5.30 1.09 4.26
CA GLY A 78 -6.73 0.76 4.23
C GLY A 78 -7.08 -0.16 3.07
N ILE A 79 -6.56 0.11 1.87
CA ILE A 79 -6.76 -0.76 0.69
C ILE A 79 -6.10 -2.12 0.92
N ASN A 80 -4.85 -2.15 1.37
CA ASN A 80 -4.17 -3.41 1.65
C ASN A 80 -4.88 -4.21 2.76
N GLY A 81 -5.34 -3.54 3.83
CA GLY A 81 -6.13 -4.17 4.88
C GLY A 81 -7.44 -4.74 4.35
N GLY A 82 -8.13 -4.02 3.46
CA GLY A 82 -9.32 -4.52 2.76
C GLY A 82 -9.03 -5.78 1.94
N ILE A 83 -7.90 -5.81 1.21
CA ILE A 83 -7.48 -7.00 0.45
C ILE A 83 -7.22 -8.20 1.39
N VAL A 84 -6.57 -8.00 2.54
CA VAL A 84 -6.38 -9.07 3.54
C VAL A 84 -7.72 -9.57 4.05
N VAL A 85 -8.62 -8.66 4.44
CA VAL A 85 -9.93 -9.03 4.99
C VAL A 85 -10.72 -9.82 3.95
N ILE A 86 -10.80 -9.35 2.71
CA ILE A 86 -11.47 -10.08 1.62
C ILE A 86 -10.82 -11.45 1.40
N GLY A 87 -9.49 -11.53 1.40
CA GLY A 87 -8.76 -12.79 1.21
C GLY A 87 -8.87 -13.78 2.38
N VAL A 88 -9.15 -13.32 3.60
CA VAL A 88 -9.41 -14.16 4.78
C VAL A 88 -10.87 -14.63 4.84
N LEU A 89 -11.79 -13.86 4.27
CA LEU A 89 -13.23 -14.20 4.20
C LEU A 89 -13.62 -15.07 2.99
N ALA A 90 -12.73 -15.23 2.00
CA ALA A 90 -12.92 -16.06 0.81
C ALA A 90 -12.43 -17.50 1.03
#